data_AF-A0A2D1AZX6-F1
#
_entry.id   AF-A0A2D1AZX6-F1
#
_cell.length_a   1.000
_cell.length_b   1.000
_cell.length_c   1.000
_cell.angle_alpha   90.00
_cell.angle_beta   90.00
_cell.angle_gamma   90.00
#
_symmetry.space_group_name_H-M   'P 1'
#
loop_
_entity.id
_entity.type
_entity.pdbx_description
1 polymer ?
#
loop_
_entity_poly.entity_id
_entity_poly.type
_entity_poly.pdbx_seq_one_letter_code
_entity_poly.pdbx_strand_id
1 'polypeptide(L)' 'MSMVSYAAGSRYLSLIGGVCMSFYDWYCDLPPSSPQTWGEQTDVPESADWYNSTFLLV' A
#
# COMPACT_ATOMS: atom_id res chain seq x y z
N MET A 1 -8.92 -7.98 -4.86
CA MET A 1 -8.59 -8.35 -6.26
C MET A 1 -7.39 -9.27 -6.26
N SER A 2 -7.30 -10.23 -7.18
CA SER A 2 -6.05 -11.01 -7.33
C SER A 2 -4.97 -10.18 -8.03
N MET A 3 -3.70 -10.50 -7.78
CA MET A 3 -2.56 -9.83 -8.44
C MET A 3 -2.70 -9.88 -9.97
N VAL A 4 -3.12 -11.03 -10.52
CA VAL A 4 -3.30 -11.22 -11.96
C VAL A 4 -4.51 -10.46 -12.49
N SER A 5 -5.59 -10.36 -11.70
CA SER A 5 -6.77 -9.56 -12.06
C SER A 5 -6.42 -8.07 -12.23
N TYR A 6 -5.59 -7.52 -11.33
CA TYR A 6 -5.09 -6.14 -11.45
C TYR A 6 -4.11 -5.99 -12.64
N ALA A 7 -3.21 -6.96 -12.80
CA ALA A 7 -2.20 -6.95 -13.87
C ALA A 7 -2.81 -7.00 -15.27
N ALA A 8 -3.95 -7.67 -15.46
CA ALA A 8 -4.60 -7.81 -16.77
C ALA A 8 -4.93 -6.44 -17.40
N GLY A 9 -5.57 -5.55 -16.63
CA GLY A 9 -5.93 -4.20 -17.10
C GLY A 9 -4.74 -3.26 -17.17
N SER A 10 -3.91 -3.22 -16.11
CA SER A 10 -2.74 -2.34 -16.04
C SER A 10 -1.72 -2.64 -17.13
N ARG A 11 -1.44 -3.92 -17.41
CA ARG A 11 -0.53 -4.32 -18.50
C ARG A 11 -1.04 -3.88 -19.87
N TYR A 12 -2.33 -4.08 -20.16
CA TYR A 12 -2.93 -3.64 -21.43
C TYR A 12 -2.79 -2.12 -21.60
N LEU A 13 -3.18 -1.35 -20.57
CA LEU A 13 -3.07 0.11 -20.60
C LEU A 13 -1.63 0.57 -20.80
N SER A 14 -0.67 0.01 -20.05
CA SER A 14 0.74 0.37 -20.20
C SER A 14 1.29 0.07 -21.60
N LEU A 15 0.85 -1.01 -22.26
CA LEU A 15 1.28 -1.35 -23.63
C LEU A 15 0.76 -0.37 -24.69
N ILE A 16 -0.41 0.22 -24.48
CA ILE A 16 -1.01 1.21 -25.40
C ILE A 16 -0.70 2.66 -24.99
N GLY A 17 0.11 2.88 -23.96
CA GLY A 17 0.44 4.22 -23.44
C GLY A 17 -0.68 4.89 -22.64
N GLY A 18 -1.65 4.12 -22.13
CA GLY A 18 -2.70 4.60 -21.23
C GLY A 18 -2.21 4.87 -19.81
N VAL A 19 -2.99 5.64 -19.05
CA VAL A 19 -2.68 6.02 -17.65
C VAL A 19 -3.24 4.99 -16.68
N CYS A 20 -2.39 4.50 -15.76
CA CYS A 20 -2.83 3.74 -14.59
C CYS A 20 -2.94 4.69 -13.39
N MET A 21 -4.13 4.81 -12.80
CA MET A 21 -4.36 5.68 -11.65
C MET A 21 -3.82 5.06 -10.35
N SER A 22 -3.35 5.91 -9.42
CA SER A 22 -2.99 5.51 -8.06
C SER A 22 -4.24 5.21 -7.22
N PHE A 23 -4.04 4.62 -6.04
CA PHE A 23 -5.14 4.23 -5.15
C PHE A 23 -4.85 4.53 -3.68
N TYR A 24 -3.62 4.31 -3.21
CA TYR A 24 -3.30 4.35 -1.78
C TYR A 24 -3.39 5.76 -1.19
N ASP A 25 -2.92 6.74 -1.94
CA ASP A 25 -3.09 8.17 -1.69
C ASP A 25 -4.54 8.62 -1.85
N TRP A 26 -5.21 8.22 -2.94
CA TRP A 26 -6.58 8.61 -3.23
C TRP A 26 -7.59 8.09 -2.19
N TYR A 27 -7.37 6.90 -1.65
CA TYR A 27 -8.22 6.31 -0.61
C TYR A 27 -7.89 6.80 0.79
N CYS A 28 -6.90 7.69 0.96
CA CYS A 28 -6.40 8.15 2.25
C CYS A 28 -5.84 7.02 3.14
N ASP A 29 -5.44 5.90 2.54
CA ASP A 29 -4.78 4.81 3.26
C ASP A 29 -3.28 5.06 3.40
N LEU A 30 -2.69 5.90 2.54
CA LEU A 30 -1.32 6.40 2.68
C LEU A 30 -1.25 7.40 3.83
N PRO A 31 -0.54 7.10 4.94
CA PRO A 31 -0.24 8.10 5.95
C PRO A 31 0.90 8.99 5.45
N PRO A 32 0.68 10.28 5.10
CA PRO A 32 1.75 11.11 4.54
C PRO A 32 2.93 11.32 5.51
N SER A 33 2.68 11.14 6.81
CA SER A 33 3.70 11.16 7.85
C SER A 33 4.76 10.06 7.70
N SER A 34 4.43 8.91 7.12
CA SER A 34 5.41 7.82 6.95
C SER A 34 6.53 8.20 5.97
N PRO A 35 6.23 8.62 4.72
CA PRO A 35 7.25 9.13 3.83
C PRO A 35 7.98 10.37 4.37
N GLN A 36 7.29 11.25 5.10
CA GLN A 36 7.90 12.44 5.69
C GLN A 36 8.92 12.11 6.78
N THR A 37 8.68 11.05 7.57
CA THR A 37 9.53 10.70 8.72
C THR A 37 10.62 9.69 8.34
N TRP A 38 10.28 8.72 7.49
CA TRP A 38 11.13 7.56 7.21
C TRP A 38 11.46 7.37 5.72
N GLY A 39 10.84 8.14 4.82
CA GLY A 39 11.01 7.93 3.38
C GLY A 39 10.41 6.63 2.86
N GLU A 40 9.50 6.00 3.62
CA GLU A 40 8.88 4.72 3.29
C GLU A 40 7.36 4.88 3.07
N GLN A 41 6.79 4.15 2.10
CA GLN A 41 5.37 4.27 1.76
C GLN A 41 4.52 3.92 2.98
N THR A 42 4.66 2.68 3.45
CA THR A 42 4.12 2.14 4.71
C THR A 42 4.85 0.82 4.98
N ASP A 43 5.34 0.65 6.20
CA ASP A 43 5.77 -0.64 6.72
C ASP A 43 5.26 -0.78 8.16
N VAL A 44 4.70 -1.94 8.51
CA VAL A 44 4.02 -2.18 9.79
C VAL A 44 4.33 -3.60 10.30
N PRO A 45 4.39 -3.81 11.63
CA PRO A 45 4.61 -5.14 12.20
C PRO A 45 3.46 -6.09 11.86
N GLU A 46 3.80 -7.37 11.65
CA GLU A 46 2.79 -8.41 11.41
C GLU A 46 1.90 -8.65 12.64
N SER A 47 0.72 -9.24 12.43
CA SER A 47 -0.20 -9.50 13.53
C SER A 47 0.32 -10.51 14.56
N ALA A 48 1.25 -11.39 14.18
CA ALA A 48 1.91 -12.30 15.11
C ALA A 48 2.83 -11.55 16.09
N ASP A 49 3.44 -10.44 15.66
CA ASP A 49 4.36 -9.66 16.48
C ASP A 49 3.64 -8.90 17.61
N TRP A 50 2.32 -8.75 17.53
CA TRP A 50 1.52 -8.17 18.61
C TRP A 50 1.66 -8.95 19.93
N TYR A 51 1.86 -10.27 19.85
CA TYR A 51 2.07 -11.13 21.03
C TYR A 51 3.41 -10.87 21.75
N ASN A 52 4.35 -10.19 21.11
CA ASN A 52 5.61 -9.79 21.72
C ASN A 52 5.49 -8.47 22.52
N SER A 53 4.38 -7.74 22.40
CA SER A 53 4.16 -6.48 23.12
C SER A 53 3.62 -6.70 24.53
N THR A 54 4.15 -5.96 25.51
CA THR A 54 3.62 -5.92 26.88
C THR A 54 2.56 -4.85 27.09
N PHE A 55 2.33 -3.99 26.09
CA PHE A 55 1.33 -2.92 26.12
C PHE A 55 0.84 -2.59 24.70
N LEU A 56 -0.47 -2.61 24.49
CA LEU A 56 -1.09 -2.27 23.20
C LEU A 56 -2.09 -1.14 23.42
N LEU A 57 -2.11 -0.17 22.50
CA LEU A 57 -3.10 0.91 22.41
C LEU A 57 -3.74 0.85 21.02
N VAL A 58 -5.07 0.87 20.98
CA VAL A 58 -5.89 0.78 19.76
C VAL A 58 -6.74 2.03 19.67
#